data_AF-A0A1F7GE05-F1
#
_entry.id   AF-A0A1F7GE05-F1
#
_cell.length_a   1.000
_cell.length_b   1.000
_cell.length_c   1.000
_cell.angle_alpha   90.00
_cell.angle_beta   90.00
_cell.angle_gamma   90.00
#
_symmetry.space_group_name_H-M   'P 1'
#
loop_
_entity.id
_entity.type
_entity.pdbx_description
1 polymer ?
#
loop_
_entity_poly.entity_id
_entity_poly.type
_entity_poly.pdbx_seq_one_letter_code
_entity_poly.pdbx_strand_id
1 'polypeptide(L)' 'MKVKLNENQTDRLSEYMGNMSLLILGTVVISQFISNARLNIFSLILGTGLTILFLVISLDILK' A
#
# COMPACT_ATOMS: atom_id res chain seq x y z
N MET A 1 -3.00 23.17 11.03
CA MET A 1 -4.28 22.84 10.37
C MET A 1 -4.53 21.34 10.55
N LYS A 2 -5.51 20.93 11.37
CA LYS A 2 -5.87 19.49 11.50
C LYS A 2 -6.67 19.11 10.27
N VAL A 3 -6.12 18.29 9.39
CA VAL A 3 -6.88 17.66 8.31
C VAL A 3 -7.83 16.67 8.98
N LYS A 4 -9.12 17.01 9.06
CA LYS A 4 -10.16 16.07 9.45
C LYS A 4 -10.51 15.25 8.21
N LEU A 5 -10.16 13.97 8.23
CA LEU A 5 -10.63 13.02 7.22
C LEU A 5 -12.12 12.74 7.46
N ASN A 6 -12.89 12.59 6.38
CA ASN A 6 -14.26 12.10 6.48
C ASN A 6 -14.29 10.57 6.72
N GLU A 7 -15.46 10.00 7.04
CA GLU A 7 -15.60 8.56 7.31
C GLU A 7 -15.14 7.72 6.10
N ASN A 8 -15.56 8.09 4.88
CA ASN A 8 -15.17 7.39 3.65
C ASN A 8 -13.65 7.41 3.38
N GLN A 9 -12.97 8.51 3.72
CA GLN A 9 -11.53 8.67 3.61
C GLN A 9 -10.80 7.80 4.65
N THR A 10 -11.38 7.66 5.83
CA THR A 10 -10.85 6.80 6.90
C THR A 10 -10.99 5.33 6.54
N ASP A 11 -12.12 4.93 5.96
CA ASP A 11 -12.35 3.57 5.46
C ASP A 11 -11.37 3.20 4.35
N ARG A 12 -11.16 4.10 3.37
CA ARG A 12 -10.15 3.91 2.32
C ARG A 12 -8.74 3.80 2.85
N LEU A 13 -8.39 4.60 3.87
CA LEU A 13 -7.08 4.53 4.49
C LEU A 13 -6.87 3.17 5.18
N SER A 14 -7.91 2.65 5.87
CA SER A 14 -7.89 1.33 6.49
C SER A 14 -7.69 0.22 5.45
N GLU A 15 -8.45 0.27 4.35
CA GLU A 15 -8.32 -0.67 3.23
C GLU A 15 -6.92 -0.61 2.61
N TYR A 16 -6.37 0.59 2.44
CA TYR A 16 -5.00 0.79 1.98
C TYR A 16 -3.96 0.16 2.92
N MET A 17 -4.11 0.33 4.24
CA MET A 17 -3.19 -0.29 5.21
C MET A 17 -3.24 -1.81 5.13
N GLY A 18 -4.44 -2.38 4.95
CA GLY A 18 -4.62 -3.82 4.68
C GLY A 18 -3.88 -4.27 3.42
N ASN A 19 -4.08 -3.59 2.30
CA ASN A 19 -3.43 -3.91 1.03
C ASN A 19 -1.89 -3.77 1.10
N MET A 20 -1.38 -2.76 1.81
CA MET A 20 0.06 -2.61 2.02
C MET A 20 0.65 -3.73 2.88
N SER A 21 -0.08 -4.21 3.88
CA SER A 21 0.36 -5.35 4.68
C SER A 21 0.51 -6.62 3.84
N LEU A 22 -0.42 -6.85 2.90
CA LEU A 22 -0.37 -7.98 1.96
C LEU A 22 0.79 -7.84 0.96
N LEU A 23 1.02 -6.64 0.43
CA LEU A 23 2.14 -6.37 -0.46
C LEU A 23 3.47 -6.69 0.23
N ILE A 24 3.68 -6.20 1.46
CA ILE A 24 4.88 -6.45 2.25
C ILE A 24 5.02 -7.94 2.56
N LEU A 25 3.94 -8.61 2.96
CA LEU A 25 3.97 -10.04 3.24
C LEU A 25 4.35 -10.86 2.01
N GLY A 26 3.76 -10.57 0.84
CA GLY A 26 4.06 -11.25 -0.41
C GLY A 26 5.48 -11.02 -0.91
N THR A 27 6.00 -9.79 -0.78
CA THR A 27 7.30 -9.42 -1.32
C THR A 27 8.48 -9.68 -0.38
N VAL A 28 8.28 -9.56 0.93
CA VAL A 28 9.36 -9.71 1.92
C VAL A 28 9.34 -11.08 2.56
N VAL A 29 8.17 -11.55 3.00
CA VAL A 29 8.05 -12.79 3.75
C VAL A 29 8.00 -13.96 2.78
N ILE A 30 6.98 -14.01 1.92
CA ILE A 30 6.75 -15.15 1.01
C ILE A 30 7.90 -15.31 0.00
N SER A 31 8.45 -14.21 -0.52
CA SER A 31 9.59 -14.25 -1.44
C SER A 31 10.84 -14.88 -0.85
N GLN A 32 11.00 -14.94 0.48
CA GLN A 32 12.13 -15.61 1.11
C GLN A 32 11.90 -17.12 1.32
N PHE A 33 10.64 -17.57 1.33
CA PHE A 33 10.29 -18.97 1.62
C PHE A 33 10.05 -19.83 0.37
N ILE A 34 9.53 -19.26 -0.72
CA ILE A 34 9.09 -20.03 -1.90
C ILE A 34 10.18 -20.16 -2.97
N SER A 35 11.11 -19.23 -3.02
CA SER A 35 12.18 -19.19 -4.01
C SER A 35 13.34 -18.48 -3.35
N ASN A 36 14.59 -18.89 -3.57
CA ASN A 36 15.77 -18.06 -3.23
C ASN A 36 15.83 -16.77 -4.09
N ALA A 37 14.67 -16.23 -4.49
CA ALA A 37 14.50 -14.99 -5.19
C ALA A 37 14.98 -13.87 -4.29
N ARG A 38 16.08 -13.24 -4.72
CA ARG A 38 16.54 -12.01 -4.11
C ARG A 38 15.41 -11.00 -4.15
N LEU A 39 15.13 -10.39 -3.01
CA LEU A 39 14.19 -9.31 -2.85
C LEU A 39 14.49 -8.23 -3.91
N ASN A 40 13.59 -8.08 -4.89
CA ASN A 40 13.74 -7.04 -5.89
C ASN A 40 13.21 -5.73 -5.30
N ILE A 41 14.11 -4.99 -4.65
CA ILE A 41 13.83 -3.68 -4.04
C ILE A 41 13.19 -2.73 -5.05
N PHE A 42 13.52 -2.84 -6.34
CA PHE A 42 12.92 -2.02 -7.39
C PHE A 42 11.43 -2.32 -7.56
N SER A 43 11.05 -3.60 -7.57
CA SER A 43 9.64 -4.04 -7.60
C SER A 43 8.90 -3.63 -6.34
N LEU A 44 9.56 -3.64 -5.17
CA LEU A 44 8.97 -3.19 -3.92
C LEU A 44 8.65 -1.70 -3.96
N ILE A 45 9.60 -0.87 -4.41
CA ILE A 45 9.47 0.59 -4.52
C ILE A 45 8.38 0.95 -5.54
N LEU A 46 8.36 0.30 -6.71
CA LEU A 46 7.30 0.51 -7.70
C LEU A 46 5.94 0.12 -7.16
N GLY A 47 5.84 -1.04 -6.49
CA GLY A 47 4.60 -1.52 -5.88
C GLY A 47 4.06 -0.54 -4.84
N THR A 48 4.91 -0.10 -3.91
CA THR A 48 4.56 0.89 -2.88
C THR A 48 4.20 2.25 -3.48
N GLY A 49 4.96 2.72 -4.48
CA GLY A 49 4.69 3.98 -5.15
C GLY A 49 3.32 4.00 -5.83
N LEU A 50 2.96 2.91 -6.52
CA LEU A 50 1.65 2.78 -7.17
C LEU A 50 0.50 2.70 -6.16
N THR A 51 0.65 1.96 -5.05
CA THR A 51 -0.39 1.92 -4.01
C THR A 51 -0.57 3.27 -3.33
N ILE A 52 0.52 4.00 -3.03
CA ILE A 52 0.44 5.37 -2.47
C ILE A 52 -0.27 6.31 -3.44
N LEU A 53 0.09 6.26 -4.74
CA LEU A 53 -0.55 7.08 -5.76
C LEU A 53 -2.06 6.80 -5.84
N PHE A 54 -2.45 5.52 -5.82
CA PHE A 54 -3.85 5.12 -5.81
C PHE A 54 -4.60 5.62 -4.57
N LEU A 55 -3.98 5.58 -3.38
CA LEU A 55 -4.55 6.15 -2.17
C LEU A 55 -4.79 7.65 -2.31
N VAL A 56 -3.78 8.40 -2.77
CA VAL A 56 -3.88 9.86 -2.92
C VAL A 56 -5.02 10.22 -3.88
N ILE A 57 -5.09 9.56 -5.03
CA ILE A 57 -6.19 9.75 -6.00
C ILE A 57 -7.54 9.38 -5.36
N SER A 58 -7.61 8.24 -4.66
CA SER A 58 -8.84 7.79 -4.02
C SER A 58 -9.35 8.76 -2.95
N LEU A 59 -8.44 9.34 -2.16
CA LEU A 59 -8.78 10.33 -1.12
C LEU A 59 -9.22 11.66 -1.73
N ASP A 60 -8.66 12.03 -2.89
CA ASP A 60 -9.02 13.25 -3.62
C ASP A 60 -10.40 13.15 -4.27
N ILE A 61 -10.74 11.98 -4.83
CA ILE A 61 -12.07 11.71 -5.40
C ILE A 61 -13.17 11.68 -4.31
N LEU A 62 -12.84 11.23 -3.10
CA LEU A 62 -13.78 11.11 -1.96
C LEU A 62 -13.90 12.38 -1.11
N LYS A 63 -13.33 13.51 -1.56
CA LYS A 63 -13.49 14.82 -0.91
C LYS A 63 -14.93 15.30 -0.91
#